data_AF-A0A1Z8YDE5-F1
#
_entry.id   AF-A0A1Z8YDE5-F1
#
_cell.length_a   1.000
_cell.length_b   1.000
_cell.length_c   1.000
_cell.angle_alpha   90.00
_cell.angle_beta   90.00
_cell.angle_gamma   90.00
#
_symmetry.space_group_name_H-M   'P 1'
#
loop_
_entity.id
_entity.type
_entity.pdbx_description
1 polymer ?
#
loop_
_entity_poly.entity_id
_entity_poly.type
_entity_poly.pdbx_seq_one_letter_code
_entity_poly.pdbx_strand_id
1 'polypeptide(L)'
;MFRKLLGIAFAATFLPVTASAASFNSATIRRIIDGREVFIDRREATVDDTADRGQELSTGSSRAEVLFDRRALGFLGNNSLIRLGDDCFRLDRGQVLINGPKNTCLGTKVLGIRGTTYVLSVKDDGSYELAVLSGEATVGDAVETPENENTPDILSMYPTLNPVIGFGSSAWGSNSSGESLGEAAGLILGDASVFVPLSQSMGNNLLYSYSTASSNFDGAWGASTELGYKWFNPDNRSISSLLVGYDGWDGAGCFQSQLALGGLWQQGRWQFGVTGGIPLDQCANNLGFAIGQVGIPVADVGDQSITLSLSPYVLRGIGDSYGGGRIGLNVPIGDQVTLSTYGQYDELLDTVVGGQISYRFATNSGFVNDPNRRPQRPSSPLPWQASEFNTGRPMQIALNRSRGTTPTQPRTNTTPIANTNFNNLISEADTIVRLKAGEEATFSSDGVLLSQGMMSQERFSQLIIETMSGQNLLPESNVINLIYQQLYGLPDRTLLSILGSDWLIAARTPYPRLRGANNLVVPNNKLPKEEDSVEEPEEDIADVDEPEPEPEPESIQLTYVCRATGGNPDFPYFTGGTTGGTLSDAIRFQTTSRSEASCSGRGAGSEGLEPTSPQFLT
;
A
#
# COMPACT_ATOMS: atom_id res chain seq x y z
N MET A 1 3.32 -1.92 89.29
CA MET A 1 1.95 -1.74 88.76
C MET A 1 1.70 -2.82 87.72
N PHE A 2 0.62 -3.61 87.89
CA PHE A 2 -0.30 -4.18 86.88
C PHE A 2 0.26 -4.54 85.46
N ARG A 3 -0.03 -5.67 84.79
CA ARG A 3 -1.01 -6.76 84.95
C ARG A 3 -0.70 -7.85 83.89
N LYS A 4 -1.21 -9.06 84.13
CA LYS A 4 -1.22 -10.27 83.28
C LYS A 4 -1.76 -10.09 81.85
N LEU A 5 -1.34 -10.96 80.93
CA LEU A 5 -2.13 -11.60 79.84
C LEU A 5 -1.25 -12.72 79.22
N LEU A 6 -1.40 -13.99 79.59
CA LEU A 6 -2.38 -15.00 79.14
C LEU A 6 -2.43 -15.20 77.61
N GLY A 7 -2.03 -16.41 77.18
CA GLY A 7 -1.95 -16.81 75.79
C GLY A 7 -3.30 -17.18 75.17
N ILE A 8 -3.34 -17.08 73.84
CA ILE A 8 -4.31 -17.75 72.97
C ILE A 8 -3.50 -18.25 71.77
N ALA A 9 -3.45 -19.57 71.60
CA ALA A 9 -2.97 -20.21 70.38
C ALA A 9 -4.03 -20.02 69.28
N PHE A 10 -3.65 -19.40 68.16
CA PHE A 10 -4.46 -19.40 66.95
C PHE A 10 -3.95 -20.52 66.04
N ALA A 11 -4.75 -21.58 65.92
CA ALA A 11 -4.60 -22.56 64.86
C ALA A 11 -4.95 -21.88 63.54
N ALA A 12 -3.95 -21.58 62.72
CA ALA A 12 -4.15 -21.16 61.33
C ALA A 12 -4.55 -22.40 60.51
N THR A 13 -5.85 -22.57 60.30
CA THR A 13 -6.38 -23.45 59.28
C THR A 13 -5.93 -22.93 57.92
N PHE A 14 -5.01 -23.65 57.26
CA PHE A 14 -4.76 -23.52 55.85
C PHE A 14 -6.02 -23.94 55.09
N LEU A 15 -6.82 -22.97 54.66
CA LEU A 15 -7.79 -23.22 53.61
C LEU A 15 -7.00 -23.45 52.31
N PRO A 16 -7.25 -24.53 51.56
CA PRO A 16 -6.68 -24.67 50.24
C PRO A 16 -7.22 -23.52 49.38
N VAL A 17 -6.31 -22.73 48.83
CA VAL A 17 -6.62 -21.81 47.74
C VAL A 17 -6.98 -22.69 46.55
N THR A 18 -8.27 -22.85 46.27
CA THR A 18 -8.73 -23.39 44.99
C THR A 18 -8.36 -22.37 43.91
N ALA A 19 -7.31 -22.67 43.16
CA ALA A 19 -6.92 -21.90 41.98
C ALA A 19 -7.91 -22.23 40.84
N SER A 20 -8.52 -21.19 40.26
CA SER A 20 -9.43 -21.28 39.12
C SER A 20 -8.61 -21.23 37.83
N ALA A 21 -8.89 -22.11 36.87
CA ALA A 21 -8.53 -21.85 35.49
C ALA A 21 -9.37 -20.66 34.98
N ALA A 22 -8.85 -19.80 34.10
CA ALA A 22 -9.65 -18.71 33.52
C ALA A 22 -10.84 -19.26 32.71
N SER A 23 -11.99 -19.25 33.36
CA SER A 23 -13.31 -19.37 32.75
C SER A 23 -13.48 -18.35 31.61
N PHE A 24 -14.26 -18.74 30.61
CA PHE A 24 -14.89 -17.77 29.72
C PHE A 24 -16.01 -17.12 30.50
N ASN A 25 -15.78 -15.90 30.98
CA ASN A 25 -16.79 -15.20 31.76
C ASN A 25 -17.79 -14.48 30.86
N SER A 26 -17.32 -14.03 29.70
CA SER A 26 -18.12 -13.29 28.74
C SER A 26 -17.72 -13.54 27.29
N ALA A 27 -18.70 -13.50 26.41
CA ALA A 27 -18.54 -13.63 24.97
C ALA A 27 -19.39 -12.56 24.27
N THR A 28 -18.75 -11.55 23.68
CA THR A 28 -19.44 -10.44 23.00
C THR A 28 -19.53 -10.72 21.50
N ILE A 29 -20.73 -10.62 20.93
CA ILE A 29 -20.95 -10.76 19.49
C ILE A 29 -20.36 -9.55 18.77
N ARG A 30 -19.52 -9.80 17.77
CA ARG A 30 -18.81 -8.76 17.00
C ARG A 30 -19.36 -8.60 15.59
N ARG A 31 -19.84 -9.70 15.03
CA ARG A 31 -20.36 -9.75 13.67
C ARG A 31 -21.33 -10.91 13.54
N ILE A 32 -22.37 -10.71 12.74
CA ILE A 32 -23.30 -11.75 12.30
C ILE A 32 -23.33 -11.71 10.78
N ILE A 33 -23.19 -12.86 10.14
CA ILE A 33 -23.20 -13.00 8.67
C ILE A 33 -24.15 -14.13 8.24
N ASP A 34 -24.53 -14.11 6.95
CA ASP A 34 -25.44 -15.06 6.30
C ASP A 34 -26.88 -15.08 6.85
N GLY A 35 -27.25 -14.14 7.73
CA GLY A 35 -28.61 -13.98 8.25
C GLY A 35 -28.67 -13.24 9.59
N ARG A 36 -29.62 -13.64 10.44
CA ARG A 36 -29.82 -13.10 11.80
C ARG A 36 -29.97 -14.20 12.87
N GLU A 37 -29.79 -15.45 12.49
CA GLU A 37 -30.04 -16.61 13.35
C GLU A 37 -28.85 -16.85 14.28
N VAL A 38 -28.67 -15.93 15.22
CA VAL A 38 -27.71 -16.02 16.32
C VAL A 38 -28.47 -15.79 17.61
N PHE A 39 -28.28 -16.65 18.60
CA PHE A 39 -29.10 -16.64 19.81
C PHE A 39 -28.23 -16.77 21.07
N ILE A 40 -28.60 -16.02 22.11
CA ILE A 40 -28.10 -16.18 23.47
C ILE A 40 -29.27 -16.71 24.31
N ASP A 41 -29.14 -17.90 24.90
CA ASP A 41 -30.21 -18.60 25.64
C ASP A 41 -31.54 -18.68 24.85
N ARG A 42 -31.45 -18.96 23.53
CA ARG A 42 -32.57 -19.04 22.58
C ARG A 42 -33.28 -17.71 22.29
N ARG A 43 -32.73 -16.59 22.73
CA ARG A 43 -33.17 -15.24 22.34
C ARG A 43 -32.28 -14.71 21.23
N GLU A 44 -32.88 -14.21 20.16
CA GLU A 44 -32.15 -13.60 19.03
C GLU A 44 -31.24 -12.50 19.56
N ALA A 45 -29.97 -12.56 19.18
CA ALA A 45 -28.93 -11.68 19.64
C ALA A 45 -28.44 -10.80 18.50
N THR A 46 -27.94 -9.62 18.86
CA THR A 46 -27.47 -8.59 17.96
C THR A 46 -25.98 -8.33 18.16
N VAL A 47 -25.36 -7.57 17.26
CA VAL A 47 -23.97 -7.14 17.43
C VAL A 47 -23.85 -6.34 18.73
N ASP A 48 -22.75 -6.58 19.45
CA ASP A 48 -22.41 -6.07 20.78
C ASP A 48 -23.19 -6.68 21.96
N ASP A 49 -24.16 -7.57 21.72
CA ASP A 49 -24.73 -8.38 22.81
C ASP A 49 -23.67 -9.31 23.41
N THR A 50 -23.73 -9.49 24.72
CA THR A 50 -22.77 -10.31 25.47
C THR A 50 -23.48 -11.48 26.15
N ALA A 51 -22.94 -12.68 25.93
CA ALA A 51 -23.31 -13.88 26.66
C ALA A 51 -22.40 -14.03 27.88
N ASP A 52 -22.99 -14.21 29.06
CA ASP A 52 -22.30 -14.43 30.31
C ASP A 52 -22.07 -15.93 30.60
N ARG A 53 -21.21 -16.21 31.57
CA ARG A 53 -20.95 -17.56 32.10
C ARG A 53 -22.25 -18.35 32.34
N GLY A 54 -22.27 -19.58 31.86
CA GLY A 54 -23.42 -20.49 31.97
C GLY A 54 -24.47 -20.33 30.87
N GLN A 55 -24.41 -19.26 30.07
CA GLN A 55 -25.31 -19.06 28.95
C GLN A 55 -24.88 -19.87 27.71
N GLU A 56 -25.86 -20.12 26.87
CA GLU A 56 -25.71 -20.83 25.61
C GLU A 56 -25.69 -19.83 24.45
N LEU A 57 -24.66 -19.91 23.61
CA LEU A 57 -24.59 -19.16 22.35
C LEU A 57 -24.76 -20.13 21.18
N SER A 58 -25.72 -19.85 20.31
CA SER A 58 -26.02 -20.71 19.18
C SER A 58 -26.22 -19.96 17.88
N THR A 59 -25.98 -20.66 16.78
CA THR A 59 -26.23 -20.18 15.41
C THR A 59 -27.17 -21.15 14.69
N GLY A 60 -28.03 -20.63 13.81
CA GLY A 60 -28.83 -21.41 12.87
C GLY A 60 -28.16 -21.48 11.50
N SER A 61 -28.82 -20.97 10.48
CA SER A 61 -28.25 -20.77 9.13
C SER A 61 -27.23 -19.63 9.04
N SER A 62 -27.04 -18.86 10.11
CA SER A 62 -26.07 -17.75 10.17
C SER A 62 -24.74 -18.19 10.76
N ARG A 63 -23.71 -17.34 10.59
CA ARG A 63 -22.40 -17.47 11.26
C ARG A 63 -22.15 -16.23 12.11
N ALA A 64 -21.32 -16.34 13.13
CA ALA A 64 -21.06 -15.26 14.07
C ALA A 64 -19.58 -15.15 14.46
N GLU A 65 -19.08 -13.91 14.56
CA GLU A 65 -17.82 -13.62 15.23
C GLU A 65 -18.09 -13.22 16.67
N VAL A 66 -17.28 -13.75 17.58
CA VAL A 66 -17.43 -13.60 19.02
C VAL A 66 -16.08 -13.27 19.64
N LEU A 67 -16.06 -12.29 20.53
CA LEU A 67 -14.91 -11.86 21.30
C LEU A 67 -15.02 -12.40 22.74
N PHE A 68 -14.09 -13.24 23.12
CA PHE A 68 -14.07 -13.91 24.42
C PHE A 68 -13.15 -13.21 25.40
N ASP A 69 -13.72 -12.49 26.37
CA ASP A 69 -12.99 -11.75 27.41
C ASP A 69 -11.80 -10.90 26.88
N ARG A 70 -11.86 -10.46 25.61
CA ARG A 70 -10.75 -9.81 24.88
C ARG A 70 -9.44 -10.62 24.81
N ARG A 71 -9.50 -11.93 25.06
CA ARG A 71 -8.34 -12.86 25.03
C ARG A 71 -8.35 -13.79 23.84
N ALA A 72 -9.51 -14.04 23.23
CA ALA A 72 -9.64 -14.85 22.02
C ALA A 72 -10.78 -14.36 21.12
N LEU A 73 -10.68 -14.68 19.84
CA LEU A 73 -11.76 -14.54 18.85
C LEU A 73 -12.27 -15.92 18.48
N GLY A 74 -13.59 -16.03 18.29
CA GLY A 74 -14.23 -17.24 17.77
C GLY A 74 -15.12 -16.94 16.58
N PHE A 75 -15.02 -17.75 15.53
CA PHE A 75 -15.97 -17.74 14.42
C PHE A 75 -16.82 -19.00 14.52
N LEU A 76 -18.09 -18.82 14.91
CA LEU A 76 -19.07 -19.91 14.93
C LEU A 76 -19.61 -20.11 13.52
N GLY A 77 -19.53 -21.35 13.04
CA GLY A 77 -20.14 -21.81 11.80
C GLY A 77 -21.66 -21.92 11.91
N ASN A 78 -22.30 -22.44 10.87
CA ASN A 78 -23.75 -22.69 10.86
C ASN A 78 -24.10 -23.80 11.85
N ASN A 79 -25.31 -23.76 12.42
CA ASN A 79 -25.88 -24.76 13.32
C ASN A 79 -24.96 -25.10 14.52
N SER A 80 -24.21 -24.11 14.99
CA SER A 80 -23.21 -24.29 16.03
C SER A 80 -23.79 -23.94 17.39
N LEU A 81 -23.35 -24.68 18.41
CA LEU A 81 -23.84 -24.54 19.78
C LEU A 81 -22.66 -24.57 20.74
N ILE A 82 -22.42 -23.48 21.44
CA ILE A 82 -21.41 -23.41 22.49
C ILE A 82 -22.05 -23.07 23.84
N ARG A 83 -21.46 -23.61 24.90
CA ARG A 83 -21.80 -23.25 26.27
C ARG A 83 -20.58 -22.67 26.97
N LEU A 84 -20.78 -21.52 27.62
CA LEU A 84 -19.74 -20.86 28.42
C LEU A 84 -19.68 -21.49 29.81
N GLY A 85 -18.49 -21.83 30.29
CA GLY A 85 -18.30 -22.61 31.52
C GLY A 85 -17.01 -22.28 32.30
N ASP A 86 -16.88 -22.97 33.43
CA ASP A 86 -16.06 -22.55 34.57
C ASP A 86 -14.55 -22.82 34.41
N ASP A 87 -14.15 -23.69 33.48
CA ASP A 87 -12.73 -24.03 33.23
C ASP A 87 -12.35 -24.10 31.73
N CYS A 88 -13.33 -24.20 30.84
CA CYS A 88 -13.17 -24.34 29.39
C CYS A 88 -14.52 -24.06 28.69
N PHE A 89 -14.51 -23.66 27.42
CA PHE A 89 -15.74 -23.67 26.62
C PHE A 89 -15.98 -25.06 26.03
N ARG A 90 -17.24 -25.42 25.81
CA ARG A 90 -17.63 -26.70 25.20
C ARG A 90 -18.44 -26.44 23.92
N LEU A 91 -18.06 -27.12 22.85
CA LEU A 91 -18.81 -27.16 21.59
C LEU A 91 -19.73 -28.38 21.61
N ASP A 92 -21.03 -28.15 21.66
CA ASP A 92 -22.04 -29.20 21.73
C ASP A 92 -22.48 -29.67 20.33
N ARG A 93 -22.37 -28.81 19.32
CA ARG A 93 -22.70 -29.09 17.91
C ARG A 93 -22.01 -28.09 16.98
N GLY A 94 -21.76 -28.52 15.74
CA GLY A 94 -21.37 -27.64 14.64
C GLY A 94 -19.86 -27.45 14.57
N GLN A 95 -19.43 -26.24 14.22
CA GLN A 95 -18.02 -25.91 14.01
C GLN A 95 -17.69 -24.54 14.58
N VAL A 96 -16.51 -24.42 15.17
CA VAL A 96 -15.96 -23.13 15.61
C VAL A 96 -14.49 -23.04 15.26
N LEU A 97 -14.08 -21.92 14.66
CA LEU A 97 -12.68 -21.51 14.60
C LEU A 97 -12.37 -20.66 15.81
N ILE A 98 -11.25 -20.90 16.48
CA ILE A 98 -10.78 -20.09 17.61
C ILE A 98 -9.37 -19.57 17.30
N ASN A 99 -9.16 -18.29 17.59
CA ASN A 99 -7.87 -17.62 17.55
C ASN A 99 -7.54 -17.05 18.94
N GLY A 100 -6.49 -17.56 19.59
CA GLY A 100 -6.02 -17.08 20.89
C GLY A 100 -5.71 -18.19 21.90
N PRO A 101 -5.04 -17.86 23.02
CA PRO A 101 -4.56 -18.83 24.02
C PRO A 101 -5.66 -19.27 25.00
N LYS A 102 -6.74 -19.86 24.50
CA LYS A 102 -7.87 -20.28 25.34
C LYS A 102 -8.13 -21.77 25.24
N ASN A 103 -8.41 -22.40 26.38
CA ASN A 103 -8.63 -23.83 26.45
C ASN A 103 -10.05 -24.23 26.00
N THR A 104 -10.17 -25.38 25.32
CA THR A 104 -11.45 -25.99 24.96
C THR A 104 -11.59 -27.36 25.61
N CYS A 105 -12.80 -27.73 26.03
CA CYS A 105 -13.06 -29.10 26.48
C CYS A 105 -13.46 -30.01 25.32
N LEU A 106 -12.79 -31.16 25.25
CA LEU A 106 -13.06 -32.27 24.34
C LEU A 106 -13.47 -33.49 25.17
N GLY A 107 -14.77 -33.61 25.47
CA GLY A 107 -15.26 -34.62 26.40
C GLY A 107 -14.68 -34.44 27.81
N THR A 108 -13.82 -35.38 28.22
CA THR A 108 -13.12 -35.33 29.53
C THR A 108 -11.73 -34.69 29.47
N LYS A 109 -11.22 -34.42 28.28
CA LYS A 109 -9.87 -33.86 28.03
C LYS A 109 -9.94 -32.35 27.78
N VAL A 110 -8.82 -31.67 28.04
CA VAL A 110 -8.65 -30.25 27.77
C VAL A 110 -7.68 -30.07 26.61
N LEU A 111 -8.09 -29.25 25.64
CA LEU A 111 -7.26 -28.70 24.59
C LEU A 111 -6.50 -27.50 25.17
N GLY A 112 -5.25 -27.72 25.56
CA GLY A 112 -4.29 -26.69 25.97
C GLY A 112 -3.63 -26.03 24.77
N ILE A 113 -3.66 -24.71 24.73
CA ILE A 113 -3.32 -23.93 23.52
C ILE A 113 -2.22 -22.92 23.79
N ARG A 114 -1.23 -22.88 22.89
CA ARG A 114 -0.16 -21.86 22.90
C ARG A 114 -0.22 -21.02 21.63
N GLY A 115 -0.99 -19.93 21.66
CA GLY A 115 -1.05 -18.95 20.55
C GLY A 115 -1.39 -19.62 19.22
N THR A 116 -2.54 -20.30 19.16
CA THR A 116 -2.95 -21.03 17.96
C THR A 116 -4.23 -20.50 17.37
N THR A 117 -4.35 -20.71 16.05
CA THR A 117 -5.62 -20.72 15.36
C THR A 117 -5.97 -22.16 14.99
N TYR A 118 -7.13 -22.64 15.44
CA TYR A 118 -7.60 -24.00 15.16
C TYR A 118 -9.10 -23.99 14.86
N VAL A 119 -9.55 -25.03 14.17
CA VAL A 119 -10.95 -25.31 13.91
C VAL A 119 -11.32 -26.57 14.66
N LEU A 120 -12.41 -26.49 15.44
CA LEU A 120 -13.01 -27.62 16.12
C LEU A 120 -14.40 -27.87 15.53
N SER A 121 -14.66 -29.11 15.15
CA SER A 121 -15.97 -29.54 14.64
C SER A 121 -16.49 -30.74 15.43
N VAL A 122 -17.80 -30.84 15.63
CA VAL A 122 -18.47 -32.03 16.19
C VAL A 122 -19.21 -32.74 15.06
N LYS A 123 -18.91 -34.02 14.86
CA LYS A 123 -19.59 -34.89 13.89
C LYS A 123 -20.91 -35.43 14.46
N ASP A 124 -21.76 -35.95 13.59
CA ASP A 124 -23.08 -36.50 13.97
C ASP A 124 -22.98 -37.70 14.94
N ASP A 125 -21.86 -38.43 14.92
CA ASP A 125 -21.56 -39.53 15.83
C ASP A 125 -21.01 -39.06 17.20
N GLY A 126 -20.91 -37.74 17.42
CA GLY A 126 -20.37 -37.13 18.63
C GLY A 126 -18.84 -37.13 18.71
N SER A 127 -18.14 -37.56 17.66
CA SER A 127 -16.68 -37.43 17.57
C SER A 127 -16.27 -35.98 17.27
N TYR A 128 -15.10 -35.59 17.78
CA TYR A 128 -14.52 -34.27 17.54
C TYR A 128 -13.48 -34.33 16.43
N GLU A 129 -13.48 -33.34 15.55
CA GLU A 129 -12.42 -33.13 14.57
C GLU A 129 -11.72 -31.80 14.86
N LEU A 130 -10.41 -31.88 15.08
CA LEU A 130 -9.55 -30.75 15.42
C LEU A 130 -8.52 -30.54 14.32
N ALA A 131 -8.52 -29.37 13.70
CA ALA A 131 -7.56 -28.96 12.69
C ALA A 131 -6.79 -27.72 13.14
N VAL A 132 -5.46 -27.75 13.09
CA VAL A 132 -4.61 -26.62 13.52
C VAL A 132 -4.14 -25.84 12.30
N LEU A 133 -4.55 -24.58 12.18
CA LEU A 133 -4.15 -23.69 11.07
C LEU A 133 -2.86 -22.94 11.38
N SER A 134 -2.64 -22.59 12.65
CA SER A 134 -1.46 -21.85 13.12
C SER A 134 -1.11 -22.26 14.56
N GLY A 135 0.18 -22.29 14.90
CA GLY A 135 0.69 -22.62 16.23
C GLY A 135 0.81 -24.12 16.54
N GLU A 136 0.73 -24.47 17.82
CA GLU A 136 0.75 -25.85 18.34
C GLU A 136 -0.34 -26.05 19.41
N ALA A 137 -1.15 -27.09 19.22
CA ALA A 137 -2.23 -27.46 20.14
C ALA A 137 -1.91 -28.76 20.88
N THR A 138 -2.31 -28.85 22.14
CA THR A 138 -2.08 -30.04 22.97
C THR A 138 -3.38 -30.54 23.57
N VAL A 139 -3.67 -31.84 23.47
CA VAL A 139 -4.86 -32.46 24.05
C VAL A 139 -4.42 -33.45 25.12
N GLY A 140 -4.90 -33.27 26.35
CA GLY A 140 -4.55 -34.14 27.47
C GLY A 140 -5.54 -33.99 28.62
N ASP A 141 -5.27 -34.66 29.74
CA ASP A 141 -5.98 -34.36 30.98
C ASP A 141 -5.77 -32.91 31.37
N ALA A 142 -6.69 -32.35 32.15
CA ALA A 142 -6.59 -30.98 32.65
C ALA A 142 -5.31 -30.81 33.49
N VAL A 143 -4.21 -30.50 32.82
CA VAL A 143 -2.98 -30.06 33.46
C VAL A 143 -3.11 -28.55 33.62
N GLU A 144 -2.97 -28.07 34.85
CA GLU A 144 -2.87 -26.65 35.16
C GLU A 144 -1.73 -26.05 34.33
N THR A 145 -2.05 -25.47 33.17
CA THR A 145 -1.13 -24.56 32.50
C THR A 145 -1.23 -23.26 33.30
N PRO A 146 -0.18 -22.87 34.05
CA PRO A 146 -0.23 -21.64 34.82
C PRO A 146 -0.54 -20.49 33.86
N GLU A 147 -1.61 -19.76 34.16
CA GLU A 147 -1.95 -18.55 33.43
C GLU A 147 -0.75 -17.62 33.46
N ASN A 148 -0.30 -17.22 32.29
CA ASN A 148 0.57 -16.07 32.22
C ASN A 148 -0.35 -14.86 32.40
N GLU A 149 -0.31 -14.21 33.57
CA GLU A 149 -1.07 -12.99 33.88
C GLU A 149 -0.84 -11.87 32.84
N ASN A 150 0.18 -12.01 31.99
CA ASN A 150 0.51 -11.14 30.87
C ASN A 150 -0.03 -11.63 29.51
N THR A 151 -1.20 -12.29 29.47
CA THR A 151 -1.82 -12.65 28.18
C THR A 151 -2.27 -11.35 27.47
N PRO A 152 -1.70 -11.02 26.29
CA PRO A 152 -2.05 -9.79 25.59
C PRO A 152 -3.51 -9.79 25.15
N ASP A 153 -4.11 -8.60 25.06
CA ASP A 153 -5.43 -8.42 24.45
C ASP A 153 -5.37 -8.90 22.98
N ILE A 154 -6.27 -9.80 22.59
CA ILE A 154 -6.30 -10.36 21.24
C ILE A 154 -6.47 -9.28 20.17
N LEU A 155 -7.15 -8.17 20.50
CA LEU A 155 -7.32 -7.04 19.60
C LEU A 155 -6.03 -6.23 19.42
N SER A 156 -5.05 -6.37 20.33
CA SER A 156 -3.72 -5.78 20.17
C SER A 156 -2.78 -6.62 19.31
N MET A 157 -3.18 -7.86 18.98
CA MET A 157 -2.40 -8.78 18.16
C MET A 157 -2.61 -8.55 16.65
N TYR A 158 -3.47 -7.62 16.24
CA TYR A 158 -3.65 -7.29 14.83
C TYR A 158 -2.37 -6.70 14.22
N PRO A 159 -1.99 -7.10 12.99
CA PRO A 159 -0.84 -6.52 12.31
C PRO A 159 -1.01 -5.02 12.07
N THR A 160 0.05 -4.26 12.35
CA THR A 160 0.09 -2.81 12.16
C THR A 160 1.08 -2.42 11.07
N LEU A 161 0.83 -1.32 10.37
CA LEU A 161 1.76 -0.82 9.35
C LEU A 161 2.86 0.04 9.99
N ASN A 162 4.09 -0.08 9.48
CA ASN A 162 5.18 0.81 9.86
C ASN A 162 5.24 2.03 8.92
N PRO A 163 5.77 3.18 9.39
CA PRO A 163 6.13 4.28 8.50
C PRO A 163 7.12 3.80 7.43
N VAL A 164 6.92 4.27 6.20
CA VAL A 164 7.70 3.89 5.02
C VAL A 164 8.32 5.12 4.40
N ILE A 165 9.60 5.01 4.06
CA ILE A 165 10.32 6.01 3.27
C ILE A 165 10.49 5.43 1.87
N GLY A 166 10.22 6.24 0.86
CA GLY A 166 10.42 5.89 -0.54
C GLY A 166 11.39 6.84 -1.21
N PHE A 167 12.12 6.31 -2.18
CA PHE A 167 12.90 7.07 -3.14
C PHE A 167 12.53 6.59 -4.54
N GLY A 168 12.52 7.51 -5.49
CA GLY A 168 12.24 7.17 -6.87
C GLY A 168 12.93 8.08 -7.84
N SER A 169 12.91 7.65 -9.09
CA SER A 169 13.24 8.47 -10.23
C SER A 169 12.25 8.19 -11.34
N SER A 170 11.83 9.24 -12.02
CA SER A 170 10.97 9.13 -13.20
C SER A 170 11.57 9.91 -14.36
N ALA A 171 11.33 9.38 -15.56
CA ALA A 171 11.72 10.01 -16.81
C ALA A 171 10.54 9.95 -17.77
N TRP A 172 10.37 10.99 -18.56
CA TRP A 172 9.37 11.04 -19.63
C TRP A 172 9.86 11.86 -20.80
N GLY A 173 9.26 11.64 -21.96
CA GLY A 173 9.44 12.45 -23.16
C GLY A 173 8.13 12.63 -23.91
N SER A 174 7.94 13.82 -24.47
CA SER A 174 6.82 14.17 -25.36
C SER A 174 7.35 14.61 -26.72
N ASN A 175 6.54 14.45 -27.78
CA ASN A 175 6.79 14.97 -29.13
C ASN A 175 6.10 16.32 -29.41
N SER A 176 5.53 16.97 -28.38
CA SER A 176 4.73 18.20 -28.51
C SER A 176 5.49 19.45 -28.99
N SER A 177 6.83 19.45 -28.95
CA SER A 177 7.65 20.57 -29.45
C SER A 177 7.95 20.50 -30.95
N GLY A 178 7.56 19.42 -31.64
CA GLY A 178 7.77 19.26 -33.09
C GLY A 178 9.10 18.58 -33.49
N GLU A 179 9.98 18.25 -32.55
CA GLU A 179 11.18 17.43 -32.78
C GLU A 179 11.05 16.01 -32.21
N SER A 180 11.95 15.09 -32.56
CA SER A 180 11.99 13.75 -31.96
C SER A 180 12.22 13.84 -30.45
N LEU A 181 11.50 13.01 -29.67
CA LEU A 181 11.55 12.88 -28.20
C LEU A 181 12.84 13.46 -27.57
N GLY A 182 12.79 14.67 -27.01
CA GLY A 182 14.00 15.33 -26.49
C GLY A 182 13.79 16.70 -25.82
N GLU A 183 13.01 17.60 -26.41
CA GLU A 183 12.82 18.95 -25.85
C GLU A 183 11.71 19.05 -24.78
N ALA A 184 10.61 18.30 -24.95
CA ALA A 184 9.60 18.13 -23.89
C ALA A 184 9.89 16.86 -23.07
N ALA A 185 11.15 16.69 -22.70
CA ALA A 185 11.62 15.61 -21.83
C ALA A 185 11.85 16.13 -20.42
N GLY A 186 11.36 15.41 -19.43
CA GLY A 186 11.57 15.72 -18.03
C GLY A 186 12.18 14.53 -17.31
N LEU A 187 13.12 14.83 -16.43
CA LEU A 187 13.80 13.86 -15.59
C LEU A 187 13.66 14.33 -14.15
N ILE A 188 12.96 13.55 -13.34
CA ILE A 188 12.95 13.71 -11.89
C ILE A 188 13.95 12.69 -11.35
N LEU A 189 15.09 13.22 -10.90
CA LEU A 189 16.20 12.43 -10.37
C LEU A 189 16.01 12.15 -8.87
N GLY A 190 15.30 13.01 -8.15
CA GLY A 190 15.05 12.87 -6.72
C GLY A 190 13.57 12.97 -6.41
N ASP A 191 12.88 11.83 -6.43
CA ASP A 191 11.60 11.68 -5.72
C ASP A 191 11.89 11.08 -4.34
N ALA A 192 11.44 11.76 -3.29
CA ALA A 192 11.48 11.28 -1.92
C ALA A 192 10.07 11.28 -1.37
N SER A 193 9.68 10.19 -0.71
CA SER A 193 8.34 10.05 -0.16
C SER A 193 8.34 9.50 1.25
N VAL A 194 7.34 9.89 2.03
CA VAL A 194 7.12 9.42 3.39
C VAL A 194 5.65 9.05 3.54
N PHE A 195 5.40 7.79 3.90
CA PHE A 195 4.09 7.27 4.25
C PHE A 195 4.04 7.03 5.75
N VAL A 196 3.04 7.59 6.43
CA VAL A 196 2.85 7.47 7.87
C VAL A 196 1.43 6.97 8.16
N PRO A 197 1.27 5.76 8.71
CA PRO A 197 -0.02 5.35 9.26
C PRO A 197 -0.33 6.18 10.51
N LEU A 198 -1.45 6.90 10.50
CA LEU A 198 -1.87 7.80 11.59
C LEU A 198 -2.79 7.09 12.57
N SER A 199 -3.69 6.25 12.06
CA SER A 199 -4.60 5.43 12.87
C SER A 199 -4.95 4.17 12.10
N GLN A 200 -4.96 3.02 12.79
CA GLN A 200 -5.33 1.73 12.24
C GLN A 200 -6.14 0.98 13.29
N SER A 201 -7.24 0.34 12.88
CA SER A 201 -8.08 -0.45 13.79
C SER A 201 -8.35 -1.83 13.20
N MET A 202 -8.16 -2.87 14.02
CA MET A 202 -8.63 -4.25 13.81
C MET A 202 -8.31 -4.83 12.43
N GLY A 203 -7.19 -4.38 11.84
CA GLY A 203 -6.79 -4.77 10.50
C GLY A 203 -7.79 -4.46 9.39
N ASN A 204 -8.79 -3.59 9.56
CA ASN A 204 -9.83 -3.36 8.54
C ASN A 204 -9.96 -1.90 8.08
N ASN A 205 -9.33 -0.95 8.75
CA ASN A 205 -9.32 0.44 8.35
C ASN A 205 -7.97 1.09 8.61
N LEU A 206 -7.68 2.14 7.86
CA LEU A 206 -6.42 2.87 7.93
C LEU A 206 -6.65 4.34 7.56
N LEU A 207 -6.28 5.24 8.47
CA LEU A 207 -5.99 6.63 8.17
C LEU A 207 -4.48 6.79 8.03
N TYR A 208 -4.03 7.39 6.94
CA TYR A 208 -2.62 7.63 6.68
C TYR A 208 -2.37 9.04 6.15
N SER A 209 -1.13 9.48 6.31
CA SER A 209 -0.58 10.61 5.58
C SER A 209 0.51 10.13 4.63
N TYR A 210 0.57 10.71 3.45
CA TYR A 210 1.62 10.46 2.49
C TYR A 210 2.10 11.77 1.92
N SER A 211 3.41 12.02 1.96
CA SER A 211 4.00 13.23 1.41
C SER A 211 5.12 12.87 0.45
N THR A 212 5.22 13.59 -0.65
CA THR A 212 6.30 13.44 -1.62
C THR A 212 6.96 14.79 -1.87
N ALA A 213 8.25 14.74 -2.19
CA ALA A 213 9.00 15.86 -2.72
C ALA A 213 9.77 15.38 -3.94
N SER A 214 9.68 16.11 -5.04
CA SER A 214 10.27 15.77 -6.32
C SER A 214 11.06 16.94 -6.86
N SER A 215 12.26 16.69 -7.41
CA SER A 215 13.05 17.71 -8.10
C SER A 215 13.87 17.12 -9.25
N ASN A 216 14.12 17.96 -10.26
CA ASN A 216 15.10 17.69 -11.32
C ASN A 216 16.51 18.21 -10.97
N PHE A 217 16.68 18.87 -9.81
CA PHE A 217 17.91 19.57 -9.37
C PHE A 217 18.39 20.70 -10.28
N ASP A 218 17.55 21.16 -11.21
CA ASP A 218 17.85 22.18 -12.22
C ASP A 218 16.73 23.23 -12.28
N GLY A 219 16.27 23.68 -11.11
CA GLY A 219 15.29 24.76 -10.96
C GLY A 219 13.82 24.33 -10.88
N ALA A 220 13.47 23.06 -11.11
CA ALA A 220 12.12 22.55 -10.88
C ALA A 220 12.06 21.72 -9.60
N TRP A 221 11.13 22.08 -8.70
CA TRP A 221 10.84 21.31 -7.50
C TRP A 221 9.34 21.36 -7.21
N GLY A 222 8.85 20.31 -6.57
CA GLY A 222 7.46 20.20 -6.16
C GLY A 222 7.34 19.33 -4.92
N ALA A 223 6.27 19.57 -4.17
CA ALA A 223 5.89 18.78 -3.02
C ALA A 223 4.40 18.46 -3.09
N SER A 224 4.05 17.25 -2.69
CA SER A 224 2.66 16.86 -2.49
C SER A 224 2.47 16.30 -1.09
N THR A 225 1.29 16.50 -0.55
CA THR A 225 0.88 15.86 0.70
C THR A 225 -0.56 15.42 0.59
N GLU A 226 -0.87 14.23 1.09
CA GLU A 226 -2.22 13.68 1.10
C GLU A 226 -2.55 13.09 2.47
N LEU A 227 -3.85 13.13 2.78
CA LEU A 227 -4.49 12.35 3.81
C LEU A 227 -5.41 11.37 3.11
N GLY A 228 -5.22 10.09 3.40
CA GLY A 228 -6.03 9.03 2.83
C GLY A 228 -6.67 8.17 3.90
N TYR A 229 -7.90 7.72 3.61
CA TYR A 229 -8.63 6.77 4.44
C TYR A 229 -8.95 5.53 3.61
N LYS A 230 -8.61 4.34 4.12
CA LYS A 230 -8.89 3.06 3.48
C LYS A 230 -9.68 2.17 4.41
N TRP A 231 -10.57 1.35 3.86
CA TRP A 231 -11.27 0.32 4.63
C TRP A 231 -11.50 -0.93 3.80
N PHE A 232 -11.50 -2.07 4.48
CA PHE A 232 -11.77 -3.39 3.96
C PHE A 232 -13.19 -3.82 4.32
N ASN A 233 -13.94 -4.28 3.34
CA ASN A 233 -15.23 -4.92 3.53
C ASN A 233 -15.06 -6.44 3.38
N PRO A 234 -15.23 -7.23 4.47
CA PRO A 234 -15.08 -8.67 4.40
C PRO A 234 -16.18 -9.40 3.62
N ASP A 235 -17.39 -8.84 3.51
CA ASP A 235 -18.54 -9.52 2.85
C ASP A 235 -18.27 -9.81 1.38
N ASN A 236 -17.72 -8.82 0.68
CA ASN A 236 -17.37 -8.92 -0.72
C ASN A 236 -15.86 -8.87 -0.96
N ARG A 237 -15.06 -8.81 0.11
CA ARG A 237 -13.59 -8.71 0.08
C ARG A 237 -13.10 -7.53 -0.75
N SER A 238 -13.87 -6.43 -0.72
CA SER A 238 -13.51 -5.20 -1.42
C SER A 238 -12.78 -4.23 -0.51
N ILE A 239 -11.97 -3.38 -1.12
CA ILE A 239 -11.16 -2.37 -0.46
C ILE A 239 -11.57 -1.03 -1.06
N SER A 240 -11.99 -0.12 -0.22
CA SER A 240 -12.35 1.23 -0.64
C SER A 240 -11.36 2.22 -0.04
N SER A 241 -11.16 3.31 -0.74
CA SER A 241 -10.28 4.38 -0.28
C SER A 241 -10.76 5.73 -0.76
N LEU A 242 -10.50 6.74 0.05
CA LEU A 242 -10.69 8.15 -0.24
C LEU A 242 -9.37 8.87 -0.01
N LEU A 243 -9.12 9.92 -0.79
CA LEU A 243 -7.98 10.81 -0.63
C LEU A 243 -8.41 12.26 -0.66
N VAL A 244 -7.70 13.08 0.12
CA VAL A 244 -7.63 14.53 -0.04
C VAL A 244 -6.16 14.91 -0.04
N GLY A 245 -5.70 15.60 -1.07
CA GLY A 245 -4.32 15.98 -1.24
C GLY A 245 -4.14 17.44 -1.62
N TYR A 246 -2.97 17.96 -1.34
CA TYR A 246 -2.50 19.27 -1.80
C TYR A 246 -1.18 19.08 -2.53
N ASP A 247 -1.06 19.68 -3.70
CA ASP A 247 0.15 19.72 -4.49
C ASP A 247 0.60 21.15 -4.63
N GLY A 248 1.91 21.38 -4.57
CA GLY A 248 2.53 22.65 -4.83
C GLY A 248 3.85 22.45 -5.55
N TRP A 249 4.09 23.18 -6.63
CA TRP A 249 5.33 23.08 -7.37
C TRP A 249 5.68 24.38 -8.07
N ASP A 250 6.96 24.58 -8.31
CA ASP A 250 7.48 25.78 -8.94
C ASP A 250 7.50 25.59 -10.47
N GLY A 251 6.73 26.41 -11.17
CA GLY A 251 6.75 26.53 -12.63
C GLY A 251 7.43 27.83 -13.02
N ALA A 252 7.95 27.92 -14.25
CA ALA A 252 8.69 29.09 -14.73
C ALA A 252 7.92 30.42 -14.50
N GLY A 253 8.25 31.12 -13.42
CA GLY A 253 7.68 32.42 -13.03
C GLY A 253 6.40 32.39 -12.18
N CYS A 254 5.86 31.21 -11.81
CA CYS A 254 4.64 31.12 -10.99
C CYS A 254 4.59 29.82 -10.16
N PHE A 255 4.26 29.93 -8.88
CA PHE A 255 4.05 28.78 -8.00
C PHE A 255 2.66 28.19 -8.23
N GLN A 256 2.61 26.98 -8.76
CA GLN A 256 1.38 26.25 -9.04
C GLN A 256 0.95 25.45 -7.81
N SER A 257 -0.35 25.38 -7.56
CA SER A 257 -0.95 24.72 -6.42
C SER A 257 -2.29 24.08 -6.77
N GLN A 258 -2.55 22.90 -6.24
CA GLN A 258 -3.74 22.13 -6.59
C GLN A 258 -4.31 21.37 -5.41
N LEU A 259 -5.64 21.39 -5.28
CA LEU A 259 -6.36 20.50 -4.38
C LEU A 259 -6.75 19.23 -5.13
N ALA A 260 -6.33 18.08 -4.63
CA ALA A 260 -6.65 16.77 -5.18
C ALA A 260 -7.69 16.03 -4.34
N LEU A 261 -8.66 15.43 -4.99
CA LEU A 261 -9.70 14.60 -4.37
C LEU A 261 -9.84 13.32 -5.17
N GLY A 262 -10.13 12.22 -4.51
CA GLY A 262 -10.25 10.95 -5.20
C GLY A 262 -10.81 9.82 -4.38
N GLY A 263 -11.29 8.80 -5.08
CA GLY A 263 -11.80 7.58 -4.51
C GLY A 263 -11.42 6.38 -5.37
N LEU A 264 -11.04 5.29 -4.71
CA LEU A 264 -10.66 4.04 -5.36
C LEU A 264 -11.37 2.89 -4.67
N TRP A 265 -12.00 2.04 -5.47
CA TRP A 265 -12.57 0.77 -5.06
C TRP A 265 -11.80 -0.38 -5.73
N GLN A 266 -11.51 -1.42 -4.95
CA GLN A 266 -10.76 -2.58 -5.42
C GLN A 266 -11.44 -3.87 -4.99
N GLN A 267 -11.52 -4.86 -5.87
CA GLN A 267 -11.99 -6.22 -5.54
C GLN A 267 -11.25 -7.25 -6.39
N GLY A 268 -10.71 -8.30 -5.77
CA GLY A 268 -9.95 -9.33 -6.49
C GLY A 268 -8.81 -8.76 -7.34
N ARG A 269 -8.14 -7.71 -6.82
CA ARG A 269 -7.07 -6.91 -7.46
C ARG A 269 -7.49 -6.06 -8.67
N TRP A 270 -8.75 -6.10 -9.09
CA TRP A 270 -9.28 -5.10 -10.01
C TRP A 270 -9.44 -3.78 -9.29
N GLN A 271 -9.04 -2.68 -9.93
CA GLN A 271 -9.04 -1.34 -9.36
C GLN A 271 -9.91 -0.41 -10.19
N PHE A 272 -10.78 0.36 -9.54
CA PHE A 272 -11.66 1.34 -10.16
C PHE A 272 -11.54 2.64 -9.38
N GLY A 273 -10.87 3.62 -9.98
CA GLY A 273 -10.53 4.88 -9.34
C GLY A 273 -11.08 6.07 -10.10
N VAL A 274 -11.36 7.14 -9.37
CA VAL A 274 -11.58 8.47 -9.93
C VAL A 274 -10.80 9.47 -9.10
N THR A 275 -10.07 10.35 -9.76
CA THR A 275 -9.34 11.46 -9.12
C THR A 275 -9.59 12.75 -9.88
N GLY A 276 -9.71 13.86 -9.16
CA GLY A 276 -9.77 15.19 -9.73
C GLY A 276 -8.81 16.13 -9.02
N GLY A 277 -8.37 17.14 -9.75
CA GLY A 277 -7.51 18.20 -9.26
C GLY A 277 -8.07 19.57 -9.60
N ILE A 278 -8.15 20.46 -8.60
CA ILE A 278 -8.68 21.81 -8.71
C ILE A 278 -7.54 22.81 -8.48
N PRO A 279 -7.15 23.61 -9.48
CA PRO A 279 -6.15 24.67 -9.31
C PRO A 279 -6.58 25.65 -8.22
N LEU A 280 -5.62 26.07 -7.38
CA LEU A 280 -5.86 27.05 -6.31
C LEU A 280 -5.12 28.38 -6.54
N ASP A 281 -4.23 28.43 -7.52
CA ASP A 281 -3.50 29.62 -7.96
C ASP A 281 -4.15 30.26 -9.20
N GLN A 282 -3.52 31.33 -9.67
CA GLN A 282 -3.90 32.09 -10.86
C GLN A 282 -2.90 31.90 -12.01
N CYS A 283 -2.04 30.87 -11.96
CA CYS A 283 -1.10 30.61 -13.06
C CYS A 283 -1.89 30.11 -14.28
N ALA A 284 -1.76 30.80 -15.41
CA ALA A 284 -2.49 30.49 -16.66
C ALA A 284 -2.26 29.05 -17.17
N ASN A 285 -1.17 28.42 -16.75
CA ASN A 285 -0.75 27.08 -17.16
C ASN A 285 -1.07 25.98 -16.12
N ASN A 286 -1.76 26.28 -15.02
CA ASN A 286 -2.24 25.25 -14.09
C ASN A 286 -3.62 24.72 -14.52
N LEU A 287 -3.66 23.46 -14.95
CA LEU A 287 -4.87 22.83 -15.47
C LEU A 287 -5.59 22.01 -14.39
N GLY A 288 -6.89 22.26 -14.27
CA GLY A 288 -7.77 21.34 -13.56
C GLY A 288 -7.87 20.01 -14.30
N PHE A 289 -8.10 18.92 -13.58
CA PHE A 289 -8.23 17.61 -14.22
C PHE A 289 -9.29 16.74 -13.56
N ALA A 290 -9.82 15.80 -14.34
CA ALA A 290 -10.57 14.66 -13.86
C ALA A 290 -10.09 13.40 -14.61
N ILE A 291 -9.71 12.36 -13.87
CA ILE A 291 -9.15 11.12 -14.39
C ILE A 291 -9.95 9.96 -13.81
N GLY A 292 -10.48 9.10 -14.68
CA GLY A 292 -10.94 7.77 -14.31
C GLY A 292 -9.82 6.76 -14.50
N GLN A 293 -9.80 5.69 -13.70
CA GLN A 293 -8.80 4.63 -13.79
C GLN A 293 -9.47 3.25 -13.67
N VAL A 294 -9.10 2.34 -14.56
CA VAL A 294 -9.37 0.90 -14.47
C VAL A 294 -8.03 0.17 -14.40
N GLY A 295 -7.73 -0.47 -13.28
CA GLY A 295 -6.55 -1.33 -13.09
C GLY A 295 -6.93 -2.81 -13.21
N ILE A 296 -6.24 -3.50 -14.11
CA ILE A 296 -6.50 -4.89 -14.50
C ILE A 296 -5.31 -5.75 -14.04
N PRO A 297 -5.51 -6.77 -13.18
CA PRO A 297 -4.45 -7.68 -12.78
C PRO A 297 -4.12 -8.66 -13.90
N VAL A 298 -2.95 -8.52 -14.53
CA VAL A 298 -2.54 -9.29 -15.71
C VAL A 298 -1.90 -10.61 -15.32
N ALA A 299 -1.02 -10.60 -14.33
CA ALA A 299 -0.30 -11.78 -13.86
C ALA A 299 0.06 -11.63 -12.39
N ASP A 300 0.07 -12.72 -11.62
CA ASP A 300 0.47 -12.71 -10.21
C ASP A 300 1.98 -12.91 -10.09
N VAL A 301 2.61 -12.13 -9.20
CA VAL A 301 4.03 -12.18 -8.84
C VAL A 301 4.10 -12.25 -7.32
N GLY A 302 4.19 -13.47 -6.79
CA GLY A 302 4.04 -13.73 -5.35
C GLY A 302 2.68 -13.27 -4.84
N ASP A 303 2.67 -12.47 -3.77
CA ASP A 303 1.44 -11.94 -3.18
C ASP A 303 0.90 -10.69 -3.92
N GLN A 304 1.55 -10.21 -4.98
CA GLN A 304 1.13 -9.02 -5.74
C GLN A 304 0.78 -9.37 -7.20
N SER A 305 0.30 -8.40 -7.97
CA SER A 305 0.03 -8.58 -9.40
C SER A 305 0.69 -7.49 -10.24
N ILE A 306 1.11 -7.87 -11.45
CA ILE A 306 1.36 -6.91 -12.53
C ILE A 306 0.02 -6.30 -12.91
N THR A 307 -0.07 -4.98 -12.89
CA THR A 307 -1.31 -4.25 -13.14
C THR A 307 -1.21 -3.43 -14.41
N LEU A 308 -2.15 -3.64 -15.34
CA LEU A 308 -2.38 -2.79 -16.50
C LEU A 308 -3.43 -1.74 -16.13
N SER A 309 -3.08 -0.46 -16.22
CA SER A 309 -4.00 0.65 -15.95
C SER A 309 -4.47 1.31 -17.25
N LEU A 310 -5.78 1.48 -17.40
CA LEU A 310 -6.42 2.26 -18.46
C LEU A 310 -7.07 3.49 -17.82
N SER A 311 -6.67 4.69 -18.23
CA SER A 311 -7.07 5.92 -17.54
C SER A 311 -7.49 7.01 -18.52
N PRO A 312 -8.79 7.11 -18.88
CA PRO A 312 -9.29 8.27 -19.61
C PRO A 312 -9.30 9.50 -18.71
N TYR A 313 -9.03 10.67 -19.28
CA TYR A 313 -9.05 11.92 -18.54
C TYR A 313 -9.49 13.12 -19.37
N VAL A 314 -9.89 14.16 -18.65
CA VAL A 314 -10.15 15.49 -19.19
C VAL A 314 -9.33 16.48 -18.38
N LEU A 315 -8.65 17.37 -19.09
CA LEU A 315 -7.96 18.53 -18.54
C LEU A 315 -8.78 19.77 -18.87
N ARG A 316 -8.87 20.71 -17.93
CA ARG A 316 -9.59 21.97 -18.11
C ARG A 316 -8.65 23.13 -17.80
N GLY A 317 -8.39 23.94 -18.82
CA GLY A 317 -7.70 25.22 -18.69
C GLY A 317 -8.68 26.38 -18.62
N ILE A 318 -8.14 27.60 -18.61
CA ILE A 318 -8.93 28.81 -18.81
C ILE A 318 -9.39 28.80 -20.27
N GLY A 319 -10.70 28.69 -20.51
CA GLY A 319 -11.31 28.70 -21.85
C GLY A 319 -11.47 27.35 -22.55
N ASP A 320 -10.52 26.42 -22.40
CA ASP A 320 -10.48 25.16 -23.18
C ASP A 320 -10.53 23.87 -22.33
N SER A 321 -10.94 22.77 -22.95
CA SER A 321 -10.94 21.42 -22.36
C SER A 321 -10.28 20.41 -23.30
N TYR A 322 -9.29 19.68 -22.78
CA TYR A 322 -8.50 18.72 -23.54
C TYR A 322 -8.79 17.29 -23.07
N GLY A 323 -9.25 16.44 -23.98
CA GLY A 323 -9.49 15.03 -23.73
C GLY A 323 -8.23 14.20 -23.98
N GLY A 324 -8.03 13.16 -23.17
CA GLY A 324 -6.90 12.26 -23.34
C GLY A 324 -7.07 10.91 -22.69
N GLY A 325 -6.08 10.05 -22.91
CA GLY A 325 -6.03 8.71 -22.34
C GLY A 325 -4.61 8.31 -21.97
N ARG A 326 -4.48 7.56 -20.88
CA ARG A 326 -3.22 6.97 -20.41
C ARG A 326 -3.35 5.46 -20.29
N ILE A 327 -2.38 4.76 -20.84
CA ILE A 327 -2.14 3.33 -20.60
C ILE A 327 -0.87 3.18 -19.77
N GLY A 328 -0.92 2.37 -18.73
CA GLY A 328 0.21 2.17 -17.82
C GLY A 328 0.38 0.71 -17.44
N LEU A 329 1.61 0.31 -17.16
CA LEU A 329 1.96 -1.00 -16.67
C LEU A 329 2.74 -0.82 -15.36
N ASN A 330 2.29 -1.48 -14.30
CA ASN A 330 2.94 -1.48 -13.00
C ASN A 330 3.43 -2.89 -12.66
N VAL A 331 4.73 -3.03 -12.46
CA VAL A 331 5.41 -4.30 -12.22
C VAL A 331 6.06 -4.28 -10.83
N PRO A 332 5.48 -4.98 -9.85
CA PRO A 332 6.13 -5.16 -8.55
C PRO A 332 7.25 -6.20 -8.69
N ILE A 333 8.51 -5.77 -8.51
CA ILE A 333 9.68 -6.67 -8.51
C ILE A 333 9.83 -7.34 -7.13
N GLY A 334 9.20 -6.77 -6.11
CA GLY A 334 9.06 -7.33 -4.78
C GLY A 334 8.31 -6.35 -3.88
N ASP A 335 8.46 -6.49 -2.57
CA ASP A 335 7.81 -5.58 -1.61
C ASP A 335 8.44 -4.18 -1.57
N GLN A 336 9.69 -4.05 -2.00
CA GLN A 336 10.46 -2.81 -1.91
C GLN A 336 10.60 -2.07 -3.23
N VAL A 337 10.60 -2.79 -4.36
CA VAL A 337 10.90 -2.21 -5.68
C VAL A 337 9.68 -2.33 -6.58
N THR A 338 9.29 -1.22 -7.17
CA THR A 338 8.23 -1.17 -8.19
C THR A 338 8.73 -0.41 -9.41
N LEU A 339 8.51 -1.00 -10.58
CA LEU A 339 8.77 -0.42 -11.88
C LEU A 339 7.43 -0.09 -12.54
N SER A 340 7.24 1.15 -12.97
CA SER A 340 6.07 1.55 -13.74
C SER A 340 6.48 2.17 -15.07
N THR A 341 5.69 1.91 -16.10
CA THR A 341 5.82 2.53 -17.42
C THR A 341 4.45 2.96 -17.90
N TYR A 342 4.39 4.00 -18.72
CA TYR A 342 3.15 4.48 -19.27
C TYR A 342 3.34 5.18 -20.61
N GLY A 343 2.28 5.12 -21.41
CA GLY A 343 2.07 5.97 -22.57
C GLY A 343 0.78 6.76 -22.36
N GLN A 344 0.76 8.02 -22.77
CA GLN A 344 -0.46 8.81 -22.82
C GLN A 344 -0.53 9.59 -24.11
N TYR A 345 -1.76 9.91 -24.49
CA TYR A 345 -2.06 10.76 -25.62
C TYR A 345 -3.13 11.78 -25.23
N ASP A 346 -2.91 13.04 -25.57
CA ASP A 346 -3.86 14.13 -25.40
C ASP A 346 -3.56 15.27 -26.40
N GLU A 347 -4.55 16.15 -26.63
CA GLU A 347 -4.46 17.24 -27.61
C GLU A 347 -3.44 18.33 -27.23
N LEU A 348 -2.96 18.34 -25.99
CA LEU A 348 -2.06 19.36 -25.47
C LEU A 348 -0.59 18.91 -25.54
N LEU A 349 -0.31 17.69 -25.09
CA LEU A 349 1.02 17.10 -24.96
C LEU A 349 1.33 16.06 -26.06
N ASP A 350 0.41 15.89 -27.02
CA ASP A 350 0.50 14.92 -28.11
C ASP A 350 0.77 13.51 -27.54
N THR A 351 1.87 12.85 -27.91
CA THR A 351 2.26 11.56 -27.36
C THR A 351 3.31 11.72 -26.29
N VAL A 352 3.06 11.14 -25.11
CA VAL A 352 4.04 11.09 -24.02
C VAL A 352 4.32 9.65 -23.63
N VAL A 353 5.60 9.32 -23.46
CA VAL A 353 6.03 8.04 -22.90
C VAL A 353 6.87 8.32 -21.67
N GLY A 354 6.61 7.59 -20.59
CA GLY A 354 7.38 7.73 -19.36
C GLY A 354 7.49 6.45 -18.56
N GLY A 355 8.34 6.50 -17.55
CA GLY A 355 8.52 5.41 -16.61
C GLY A 355 9.08 5.91 -15.28
N GLN A 356 8.88 5.11 -14.25
CA GLN A 356 9.35 5.39 -12.90
C GLN A 356 9.87 4.10 -12.26
N ILE A 357 11.00 4.23 -11.57
CA ILE A 357 11.46 3.23 -10.61
C ILE A 357 11.25 3.81 -9.21
N SER A 358 10.71 2.99 -8.31
CA SER A 358 10.54 3.35 -6.91
C SER A 358 11.13 2.26 -6.02
N TYR A 359 11.83 2.70 -4.98
CA TYR A 359 12.38 1.89 -3.92
C TYR A 359 11.80 2.36 -2.59
N ARG A 360 11.28 1.43 -1.78
CA ARG A 360 10.62 1.72 -0.51
C ARG A 360 11.22 0.85 0.57
N PHE A 361 11.40 1.42 1.76
CA PHE A 361 11.80 0.68 2.94
C PHE A 361 11.07 1.21 4.17
N ALA A 362 10.79 0.30 5.10
CA ALA A 362 10.17 0.67 6.36
C ALA A 362 11.22 1.18 7.36
N THR A 363 10.77 2.03 8.28
CA THR A 363 11.61 2.57 9.37
C THR A 363 11.99 1.50 10.41
N ASN A 364 11.26 0.39 10.46
CA ASN A 364 11.50 -0.78 11.30
C ASN A 364 11.81 -2.01 10.43
N SER A 365 11.98 -3.20 11.05
CA SER A 365 12.39 -4.46 10.41
C SER A 365 11.44 -5.05 9.34
N GLY A 366 10.47 -4.27 8.82
CA GLY A 366 9.52 -4.68 7.77
C GLY A 366 8.38 -3.67 7.58
N PHE A 367 7.63 -3.78 6.48
CA PHE A 367 6.48 -2.90 6.19
C PHE A 367 5.30 -3.11 7.14
N VAL A 368 5.17 -4.34 7.65
CA VAL A 368 4.11 -4.76 8.57
C VAL A 368 4.77 -5.21 9.86
N ASN A 369 4.36 -4.63 10.98
CA ASN A 369 4.66 -5.11 12.31
C ASN A 369 3.56 -6.09 12.73
N ASP A 370 3.87 -7.38 12.71
CA ASP A 370 2.95 -8.46 13.06
C ASP A 370 3.38 -9.07 14.41
N PRO A 371 2.62 -8.83 15.50
CA PRO A 371 2.94 -9.35 16.83
C PRO A 371 2.95 -10.89 16.91
N ASN A 372 2.29 -11.56 15.96
CA ASN A 372 2.16 -13.02 15.94
C ASN A 372 3.36 -13.70 15.27
N ARG A 373 4.21 -12.92 14.58
CA ARG A 373 5.43 -13.45 13.98
C ARG A 373 6.57 -13.46 14.99
N ARG A 374 7.39 -14.52 14.97
CA ARG A 374 8.65 -14.53 15.71
C ARG A 374 9.52 -13.36 15.20
N PRO A 375 10.17 -12.58 16.10
CA PRO A 375 10.97 -11.45 15.68
C PRO A 375 12.04 -11.93 14.69
N GLN A 376 11.93 -11.51 13.44
CA GLN A 376 13.01 -11.72 12.48
C GLN A 376 14.19 -10.85 12.91
N ARG A 377 15.40 -11.40 12.84
CA ARG A 377 16.62 -10.61 13.06
C ARG A 377 16.55 -9.39 12.14
N PRO A 378 16.87 -8.18 12.64
CA PRO A 378 16.78 -6.97 11.85
C PRO A 378 17.62 -7.13 10.58
N SER A 379 16.96 -7.14 9.43
CA SER A 379 17.61 -6.99 8.14
C SER A 379 18.09 -5.55 8.04
N SER A 380 19.40 -5.34 8.18
CA SER A 380 20.00 -4.01 8.00
C SER A 380 19.72 -3.50 6.58
N PRO A 381 19.46 -2.20 6.38
CA PRO A 381 19.03 -1.63 5.10
C PRO A 381 20.17 -1.42 4.09
N LEU A 382 21.30 -2.12 4.23
CA LEU A 382 22.48 -1.91 3.38
C LEU A 382 22.66 -3.09 2.41
N PRO A 383 22.37 -2.91 1.11
CA PRO A 383 22.52 -3.96 0.09
C PRO A 383 23.99 -4.37 -0.20
N TRP A 384 24.97 -3.82 0.52
CA TRP A 384 26.41 -4.07 0.32
C TRP A 384 27.13 -4.67 1.53
N GLN A 385 26.43 -5.04 2.61
CA GLN A 385 27.02 -5.77 3.74
C GLN A 385 26.70 -7.27 3.69
N ALA A 386 26.94 -7.92 2.55
CA ALA A 386 27.05 -9.38 2.48
C ALA A 386 27.73 -9.83 1.16
N SER A 387 28.86 -9.23 0.81
CA SER A 387 29.89 -9.99 0.12
C SER A 387 31.21 -9.60 0.75
N GLU A 388 31.87 -10.55 1.41
CA GLU A 388 33.28 -10.39 1.76
C GLU A 388 34.04 -10.13 0.47
N PHE A 389 34.30 -8.85 0.17
CA PHE A 389 35.36 -8.48 -0.76
C PHE A 389 36.65 -8.92 -0.08
N ASN A 390 37.15 -10.09 -0.48
CA ASN A 390 38.48 -10.56 -0.16
C ASN A 390 39.50 -9.72 -0.96
N THR A 391 39.59 -8.43 -0.63
CA THR A 391 40.71 -7.60 -1.02
C THR A 391 41.70 -7.69 0.14
N GLY A 392 42.74 -8.49 -0.04
CA GLY A 392 43.73 -8.85 0.98
C GLY A 392 44.61 -7.70 1.50
N ARG A 393 44.06 -6.49 1.72
CA ARG A 393 44.69 -5.38 2.44
C ARG A 393 43.64 -4.57 3.20
N PRO A 394 43.79 -4.37 4.52
CA PRO A 394 42.85 -3.57 5.29
C PRO A 394 43.03 -2.08 4.99
N MET A 395 41.99 -1.41 4.47
CA MET A 395 41.86 0.04 4.63
C MET A 395 41.23 0.31 5.99
N GLN A 396 42.03 0.84 6.92
CA GLN A 396 41.53 1.37 8.19
C GLN A 396 40.92 2.74 7.96
N ILE A 397 39.59 2.83 8.05
CA ILE A 397 38.91 4.11 8.30
C ILE A 397 39.00 4.35 9.80
N ALA A 398 39.74 5.40 10.18
CA ALA A 398 39.93 5.79 11.56
C ALA A 398 38.68 6.46 12.12
N LEU A 399 37.86 5.70 12.85
CA LEU A 399 36.95 6.24 13.86
C LEU A 399 37.44 5.78 15.23
N ASN A 400 38.01 6.73 15.95
CA ASN A 400 38.54 6.57 17.29
C ASN A 400 37.41 6.20 18.27
N ARG A 401 37.39 4.95 18.75
CA ARG A 401 36.72 4.59 20.01
C ARG A 401 37.52 3.52 20.75
N SER A 402 38.24 3.99 21.75
CA SER A 402 39.02 3.21 22.70
C SER A 402 38.15 2.40 23.68
N ARG A 403 38.59 1.15 23.93
CA ARG A 403 38.25 0.23 25.06
C ARG A 403 36.79 -0.24 25.13
N GLY A 404 36.46 -1.53 25.23
CA GLY A 404 37.25 -2.74 25.41
C GLY A 404 36.35 -3.78 26.09
N THR A 405 35.90 -4.79 25.34
CA THR A 405 35.34 -6.05 25.87
C THR A 405 35.25 -7.05 24.72
N THR A 406 36.04 -8.11 24.83
CA THR A 406 36.07 -9.24 23.90
C THR A 406 34.80 -10.09 24.10
N PRO A 407 33.96 -10.36 23.08
CA PRO A 407 32.93 -11.38 23.19
C PRO A 407 33.53 -12.75 22.87
N THR A 408 33.42 -13.64 23.85
CA THR A 408 33.76 -15.06 23.74
C THR A 408 32.83 -15.73 22.73
N GLN A 409 33.39 -16.44 21.75
CA GLN A 409 32.67 -17.33 20.83
C GLN A 409 31.90 -18.42 21.62
N PRO A 410 30.59 -18.62 21.37
CA PRO A 410 29.95 -19.89 21.68
C PRO A 410 30.27 -20.91 20.60
N ARG A 411 30.89 -22.02 21.02
CA ARG A 411 31.07 -23.24 20.23
C ARG A 411 29.72 -23.79 19.77
N THR A 412 29.57 -24.02 18.47
CA THR A 412 28.52 -24.84 17.88
C THR A 412 28.80 -26.32 18.20
N ASN A 413 28.05 -26.90 19.13
CA ASN A 413 27.94 -28.35 19.25
C ASN A 413 26.83 -28.82 18.31
N THR A 414 27.21 -29.23 17.10
CA THR A 414 26.40 -30.03 16.20
C THR A 414 26.44 -31.49 16.67
N THR A 415 25.42 -31.93 17.39
CA THR A 415 25.14 -33.36 17.57
C THR A 415 24.22 -33.83 16.43
N PRO A 416 24.64 -34.78 15.58
CA PRO A 416 23.78 -35.40 14.59
C PRO A 416 22.82 -36.36 15.30
N ILE A 417 21.51 -36.17 15.13
CA ILE A 417 20.51 -37.13 15.60
C ILE A 417 20.52 -38.30 14.62
N ALA A 418 21.14 -39.39 15.04
CA ALA A 418 21.01 -40.69 14.42
C ALA A 418 19.94 -41.52 15.14
N ASN A 419 19.09 -42.14 14.32
CA ASN A 419 18.31 -43.38 14.53
C ASN A 419 17.29 -43.43 15.69
N THR A 420 16.07 -43.90 15.40
CA THR A 420 15.66 -45.29 15.71
C THR A 420 14.23 -45.59 15.25
N ASN A 421 14.13 -46.68 14.48
CA ASN A 421 13.02 -47.62 14.28
C ASN A 421 11.68 -47.34 14.98
N PHE A 422 10.65 -47.17 14.16
CA PHE A 422 9.25 -47.46 14.50
C PHE A 422 9.06 -48.97 14.64
N ASN A 423 8.79 -49.44 15.86
CA ASN A 423 7.85 -50.52 16.13
C ASN A 423 7.68 -50.70 17.65
N ASN A 424 6.40 -50.69 18.06
CA ASN A 424 5.84 -51.18 19.32
C ASN A 424 6.33 -50.54 20.63
N LEU A 425 5.43 -49.78 21.26
CA LEU A 425 4.93 -50.05 22.63
C LEU A 425 3.78 -49.07 22.92
N ILE A 426 2.55 -49.55 22.73
CA ILE A 426 1.38 -48.97 23.39
C ILE A 426 1.47 -49.43 24.84
N SER A 427 1.79 -48.52 25.75
CA SER A 427 1.61 -48.69 27.18
C SER A 427 0.79 -47.51 27.69
N GLU A 428 -0.37 -47.82 28.26
CA GLU A 428 -1.31 -46.91 28.90
C GLU A 428 -0.61 -46.05 29.98
N ALA A 429 -0.40 -44.77 29.68
CA ALA A 429 -0.14 -43.68 30.63
C ALA A 429 -0.30 -42.33 29.89
N ASP A 430 -1.20 -41.46 30.36
CA ASP A 430 -1.31 -40.02 30.08
C ASP A 430 -0.72 -39.51 28.75
N THR A 431 -1.29 -39.93 27.63
CA THR A 431 -0.81 -39.48 26.31
C THR A 431 -1.32 -38.07 26.01
N ILE A 432 -0.50 -37.05 26.35
CA ILE A 432 -0.68 -35.70 25.80
C ILE A 432 -0.44 -35.79 24.30
N VAL A 433 -1.50 -35.61 23.51
CA VAL A 433 -1.43 -35.53 22.04
C VAL A 433 -1.00 -34.12 21.67
N ARG A 434 -0.06 -33.98 20.74
CA ARG A 434 0.38 -32.66 20.24
C ARG A 434 0.12 -32.58 18.74
N LEU A 435 -0.53 -31.50 18.32
CA LEU A 435 -0.79 -31.17 16.93
C LEU A 435 -0.04 -29.91 16.54
N LYS A 436 0.59 -29.93 15.38
CA LYS A 436 1.24 -28.77 14.78
C LYS A 436 0.37 -28.14 13.70
N ALA A 437 0.69 -26.90 13.33
CA ALA A 437 0.05 -26.25 12.20
C ALA A 437 0.15 -27.10 10.92
N GLY A 438 -0.98 -27.29 10.25
CA GLY A 438 -1.11 -28.19 9.10
C GLY A 438 -1.58 -29.59 9.45
N GLU A 439 -1.69 -29.95 10.73
CA GLU A 439 -2.18 -31.27 11.17
C GLU A 439 -3.66 -31.22 11.58
N GLU A 440 -4.33 -32.35 11.40
CA GLU A 440 -5.68 -32.63 11.89
C GLU A 440 -5.70 -33.93 12.71
N ALA A 441 -6.64 -34.02 13.64
CA ALA A 441 -6.92 -35.23 14.39
C ALA A 441 -8.42 -35.42 14.65
N THR A 442 -8.84 -36.67 14.71
CA THR A 442 -10.19 -37.05 15.15
C THR A 442 -10.11 -37.65 16.54
N PHE A 443 -11.03 -37.26 17.42
CA PHE A 443 -11.16 -37.74 18.79
C PHE A 443 -12.54 -38.33 19.02
N SER A 444 -12.65 -39.34 19.88
CA SER A 444 -13.94 -39.85 20.34
C SER A 444 -14.69 -38.82 21.19
N SER A 445 -15.97 -39.10 21.50
CA SER A 445 -16.79 -38.28 22.39
C SER A 445 -16.17 -38.06 23.78
N ASP A 446 -15.33 -38.99 24.24
CA ASP A 446 -14.64 -38.94 25.54
C ASP A 446 -13.29 -38.19 25.47
N GLY A 447 -12.83 -37.82 24.27
CA GLY A 447 -11.56 -37.13 24.03
C GLY A 447 -10.37 -38.05 23.72
N VAL A 448 -10.62 -39.32 23.37
CA VAL A 448 -9.56 -40.28 23.01
C VAL A 448 -9.18 -40.14 21.54
N LEU A 449 -7.88 -40.07 21.23
CA LEU A 449 -7.38 -39.94 19.86
C LEU A 449 -7.76 -41.17 19.01
N LEU A 450 -8.43 -40.95 17.89
CA LEU A 450 -8.80 -41.96 16.91
C LEU A 450 -7.86 -41.94 15.70
N SER A 451 -7.49 -40.76 15.21
CA SER A 451 -6.57 -40.58 14.09
C SER A 451 -5.86 -39.22 14.18
N GLN A 452 -4.65 -39.14 13.62
CA GLN A 452 -3.89 -37.90 13.44
C GLN A 452 -3.18 -37.96 12.08
N GLY A 453 -3.15 -36.85 11.36
CA GLY A 453 -2.48 -36.76 10.06
C GLY A 453 -2.23 -35.33 9.62
N MET A 454 -1.47 -35.18 8.53
CA MET A 454 -1.33 -33.91 7.82
C MET A 454 -2.59 -33.66 7.00
N MET A 455 -3.10 -32.43 7.03
CA MET A 455 -4.18 -32.00 6.14
C MET A 455 -3.73 -32.01 4.67
N SER A 456 -4.68 -32.19 3.75
CA SER A 456 -4.43 -31.91 2.34
C SER A 456 -4.53 -30.41 2.06
N GLN A 457 -4.01 -29.97 0.90
CA GLN A 457 -4.14 -28.60 0.44
C GLN A 457 -5.62 -28.19 0.33
N GLU A 458 -6.47 -29.06 -0.21
CA GLU A 458 -7.91 -28.83 -0.38
C GLU A 458 -8.59 -28.70 0.98
N ARG A 459 -8.24 -29.57 1.94
CA ARG A 459 -8.83 -29.54 3.29
C ARG A 459 -8.48 -28.24 4.02
N PHE A 460 -7.21 -27.83 3.99
CA PHE A 460 -6.77 -26.57 4.61
C PHE A 460 -7.47 -25.36 3.97
N SER A 461 -7.58 -25.35 2.64
CA SER A 461 -8.25 -24.28 1.88
C SER A 461 -9.74 -24.19 2.21
N GLN A 462 -10.43 -25.33 2.27
CA GLN A 462 -11.85 -25.40 2.63
C GLN A 462 -12.10 -24.85 4.03
N LEU A 463 -11.28 -25.22 5.03
CA LEU A 463 -11.42 -24.72 6.38
C LEU A 463 -11.32 -23.20 6.45
N ILE A 464 -10.35 -22.58 5.74
CA ILE A 464 -10.26 -21.12 5.65
C ILE A 464 -11.54 -20.53 5.04
N ILE A 465 -12.00 -21.08 3.90
CA ILE A 465 -13.16 -20.54 3.19
C ILE A 465 -14.44 -20.64 4.04
N GLU A 466 -14.70 -21.81 4.63
CA GLU A 466 -15.89 -22.08 5.43
C GLU A 466 -15.94 -21.24 6.70
N THR A 467 -14.81 -21.07 7.38
CA THR A 467 -14.77 -20.40 8.69
C THR A 467 -14.52 -18.90 8.61
N MET A 468 -13.72 -18.42 7.65
CA MET A 468 -13.25 -17.03 7.62
C MET A 468 -13.89 -16.18 6.51
N SER A 469 -14.51 -16.76 5.49
CA SER A 469 -15.14 -15.97 4.42
C SER A 469 -16.31 -15.13 4.96
N GLY A 470 -16.30 -13.82 4.70
CA GLY A 470 -17.30 -12.87 5.19
C GLY A 470 -17.07 -12.38 6.63
N GLN A 471 -16.15 -13.00 7.37
CA GLN A 471 -15.77 -12.58 8.72
C GLN A 471 -14.71 -11.47 8.70
N ASN A 472 -14.53 -10.77 9.82
CA ASN A 472 -13.39 -9.85 9.92
C ASN A 472 -12.07 -10.61 9.82
N LEU A 473 -10.99 -9.90 9.46
CA LEU A 473 -9.67 -10.50 9.45
C LEU A 473 -9.28 -10.97 10.87
N LEU A 474 -8.55 -12.08 10.95
CA LEU A 474 -7.95 -12.53 12.20
C LEU A 474 -6.60 -11.84 12.42
N PRO A 475 -6.20 -11.63 13.68
CA PRO A 475 -4.84 -11.24 14.03
C PRO A 475 -3.78 -12.13 13.37
N GLU A 476 -4.01 -13.45 13.36
CA GLU A 476 -3.08 -14.44 12.80
C GLU A 476 -3.25 -14.72 11.30
N SER A 477 -4.15 -14.04 10.58
CA SER A 477 -4.40 -14.37 9.15
C SER A 477 -3.12 -14.37 8.31
N ASN A 478 -2.20 -13.44 8.60
CA ASN A 478 -0.92 -13.34 7.92
C ASN A 478 0.03 -14.52 8.26
N VAL A 479 -0.04 -15.06 9.47
CA VAL A 479 0.71 -16.26 9.88
C VAL A 479 0.14 -17.51 9.22
N ILE A 480 -1.19 -17.62 9.16
CA ILE A 480 -1.89 -18.70 8.45
C ILE A 480 -1.49 -18.72 6.97
N ASN A 481 -1.42 -17.54 6.33
CA ASN A 481 -0.94 -17.41 4.94
C ASN A 481 0.49 -17.95 4.76
N LEU A 482 1.41 -17.59 5.67
CA LEU A 482 2.79 -18.10 5.62
C LEU A 482 2.87 -19.61 5.80
N ILE A 483 2.07 -20.18 6.70
CA ILE A 483 2.04 -21.62 6.95
C ILE A 483 1.52 -22.35 5.70
N TYR A 484 0.46 -21.83 5.08
CA TYR A 484 -0.04 -22.35 3.81
C TYR A 484 1.07 -22.33 2.74
N GLN A 485 1.75 -21.20 2.59
CA GLN A 485 2.87 -21.05 1.64
C GLN A 485 3.99 -22.06 1.88
N GLN A 486 4.33 -22.31 3.14
CA GLN A 486 5.37 -23.25 3.51
C GLN A 486 4.98 -24.71 3.21
N LEU A 487 3.71 -25.06 3.39
CA LEU A 487 3.23 -26.44 3.22
C LEU A 487 2.86 -26.77 1.77
N TYR A 488 2.22 -25.84 1.06
CA TYR A 488 1.56 -26.11 -0.23
C TYR A 488 1.98 -25.16 -1.36
N GLY A 489 2.79 -24.14 -1.07
CA GLY A 489 3.15 -23.09 -2.03
C GLY A 489 2.12 -21.95 -2.07
N LEU A 490 2.19 -21.11 -3.11
CA LEU A 490 1.41 -19.87 -3.17
C LEU A 490 -0.11 -20.15 -3.13
N PRO A 491 -0.86 -19.55 -2.17
CA PRO A 491 -2.29 -19.63 -2.15
C PRO A 491 -2.92 -18.92 -3.35
N ASP A 492 -4.12 -19.34 -3.73
CA ASP A 492 -4.88 -18.65 -4.76
C ASP A 492 -5.38 -17.27 -4.30
N ARG A 493 -5.91 -16.49 -5.25
CA ARG A 493 -6.44 -15.15 -4.97
C ARG A 493 -7.60 -15.16 -3.97
N THR A 494 -8.39 -16.23 -3.94
CA THR A 494 -9.53 -16.35 -3.02
C THR A 494 -9.02 -16.41 -1.59
N LEU A 495 -8.04 -17.27 -1.31
CA LEU A 495 -7.43 -17.39 0.01
C LEU A 495 -6.67 -16.12 0.40
N LEU A 496 -5.90 -15.52 -0.52
CA LEU A 496 -5.18 -14.26 -0.25
C LEU A 496 -6.13 -13.12 0.14
N SER A 497 -7.31 -13.04 -0.49
CA SER A 497 -8.32 -12.03 -0.15
C SER A 497 -9.03 -12.30 1.18
N ILE A 498 -9.27 -13.57 1.54
CA ILE A 498 -9.87 -13.96 2.84
C ILE A 498 -8.88 -13.75 3.99
N LEU A 499 -7.61 -14.09 3.79
CA LEU A 499 -6.54 -13.89 4.77
C LEU A 499 -6.06 -12.43 4.85
N GLY A 500 -6.59 -11.54 4.02
CA GLY A 500 -6.30 -10.11 4.07
C GLY A 500 -4.91 -9.72 3.52
N SER A 501 -4.21 -10.60 2.80
CA SER A 501 -2.93 -10.28 2.16
C SER A 501 -3.11 -9.13 1.15
N ASP A 502 -4.15 -9.19 0.32
CA ASP A 502 -4.50 -8.13 -0.63
C ASP A 502 -4.80 -6.80 0.11
N TRP A 503 -5.44 -6.86 1.28
CA TRP A 503 -5.68 -5.70 2.12
C TRP A 503 -4.38 -5.12 2.67
N LEU A 504 -3.48 -5.93 3.24
CA LEU A 504 -2.20 -5.44 3.78
C LEU A 504 -1.36 -4.74 2.72
N ILE A 505 -1.34 -5.27 1.49
CA ILE A 505 -0.65 -4.66 0.35
C ILE A 505 -1.33 -3.34 -0.06
N ALA A 506 -2.65 -3.33 -0.20
CA ALA A 506 -3.38 -2.12 -0.58
C ALA A 506 -3.29 -1.03 0.49
N ALA A 507 -3.34 -1.41 1.78
CA ALA A 507 -3.27 -0.51 2.92
C ALA A 507 -1.92 0.20 3.01
N ARG A 508 -0.81 -0.51 2.76
CA ARG A 508 0.54 0.07 2.77
C ARG A 508 0.92 0.80 1.48
N THR A 509 0.13 0.70 0.42
CA THR A 509 0.41 1.38 -0.85
C THR A 509 -0.34 2.72 -0.84
N PRO A 510 0.30 3.87 -1.09
CA PRO A 510 -0.40 5.14 -1.18
C PRO A 510 -1.39 5.13 -2.35
N TYR A 511 -2.27 6.14 -2.43
CA TYR A 511 -3.16 6.22 -3.57
C TYR A 511 -2.36 6.41 -4.87
N PRO A 512 -2.65 5.67 -5.96
CA PRO A 512 -1.93 5.83 -7.23
C PRO A 512 -2.34 7.14 -7.91
N ARG A 513 -1.74 8.25 -7.50
CA ARG A 513 -1.98 9.55 -8.12
C ARG A 513 -1.36 9.56 -9.52
N LEU A 514 -2.21 9.57 -10.54
CA LEU A 514 -1.77 9.63 -11.95
C LEU A 514 -1.26 11.02 -12.33
N ARG A 515 -1.69 12.06 -11.59
CA ARG A 515 -1.20 13.44 -11.68
C ARG A 515 -0.87 14.01 -10.29
N GLY A 516 0.31 14.60 -10.13
CA GLY A 516 0.80 15.24 -8.89
C GLY A 516 1.89 16.30 -9.16
N ALA A 517 2.61 16.72 -8.12
CA ALA A 517 3.64 17.79 -8.19
C ALA A 517 4.84 17.50 -9.14
N ASN A 518 4.93 16.29 -9.68
CA ASN A 518 5.92 15.86 -10.67
C ASN A 518 5.36 15.81 -12.10
N ASN A 519 4.24 16.50 -12.36
CA ASN A 519 3.55 16.46 -13.64
C ASN A 519 4.31 17.16 -14.77
N LEU A 520 3.94 16.74 -15.98
CA LEU A 520 4.32 17.37 -17.24
C LEU A 520 3.93 18.85 -17.22
N VAL A 521 4.94 19.73 -17.30
CA VAL A 521 4.73 21.15 -17.56
C VAL A 521 4.24 21.31 -18.98
N VAL A 522 3.12 22.02 -19.15
CA VAL A 522 2.56 22.32 -20.47
C VAL A 522 3.49 23.32 -21.19
N PRO A 523 3.96 23.02 -22.40
CA PRO A 523 4.75 23.98 -23.18
C PRO A 523 3.99 25.30 -23.39
N ASN A 524 4.66 26.43 -23.17
CA ASN A 524 4.04 27.77 -23.27
C ASN A 524 3.44 28.06 -24.67
N ASN A 525 3.98 27.44 -25.73
CA ASN A 525 3.50 27.59 -27.11
C ASN A 525 2.18 26.85 -27.39
N LYS A 526 1.72 25.99 -26.48
CA LYS A 526 0.48 25.20 -26.61
C LYS A 526 -0.66 25.76 -25.76
N LEU A 527 -0.41 26.79 -24.95
CA LEU A 527 -1.44 27.48 -24.18
C LEU A 527 -2.12 28.54 -25.05
N PRO A 528 -3.43 28.79 -24.85
CA PRO A 528 -4.09 29.94 -25.45
C PRO A 528 -3.32 31.20 -25.09
N LYS A 529 -2.93 31.99 -26.09
CA LYS A 529 -2.39 33.33 -25.84
C LYS A 529 -3.57 34.19 -25.41
N GLU A 530 -3.45 34.94 -24.32
CA GLU A 530 -4.39 36.03 -24.06
C GLU A 530 -4.40 36.90 -25.32
N GLU A 531 -5.56 37.00 -25.97
CA GLU A 531 -5.79 38.11 -26.89
C GLU A 531 -5.65 39.36 -26.03
N ASP A 532 -4.68 40.22 -26.36
CA ASP A 532 -4.54 41.53 -25.72
C ASP A 532 -5.93 42.16 -25.69
N SER A 533 -6.51 42.25 -24.49
CA SER A 533 -7.78 42.93 -24.30
C SER A 533 -7.53 44.36 -24.73
N VAL A 534 -8.03 44.70 -25.92
CA VAL A 534 -8.15 46.07 -26.37
C VAL A 534 -8.94 46.77 -25.27
N GLU A 535 -8.25 47.64 -24.52
CA GLU A 535 -8.87 48.48 -23.51
C GLU A 535 -10.06 49.17 -24.18
N GLU A 536 -11.28 48.84 -23.75
CA GLU A 536 -12.47 49.61 -24.09
C GLU A 536 -12.22 51.04 -23.59
N PRO A 537 -12.18 52.06 -24.45
CA PRO A 537 -12.13 53.43 -23.99
C PRO A 537 -13.47 53.78 -23.36
N GLU A 538 -13.42 54.38 -22.18
CA GLU A 538 -14.57 54.87 -21.42
C GLU A 538 -15.54 55.68 -22.30
N GLU A 539 -16.84 55.39 -22.13
CA GLU A 539 -17.93 56.16 -22.72
C GLU A 539 -17.85 57.63 -22.27
N ASP A 540 -17.57 58.54 -23.21
CA ASP A 540 -17.96 59.94 -23.09
C ASP A 540 -18.83 60.36 -24.27
N ILE A 541 -19.91 61.03 -23.92
CA ILE A 541 -21.12 61.23 -24.71
C ILE A 541 -21.01 62.46 -25.62
N ALA A 542 -21.61 62.29 -26.81
CA ALA A 542 -22.25 63.30 -27.68
C ALA A 542 -21.45 64.05 -28.75
N ASP A 543 -21.97 63.85 -29.96
CA ASP A 543 -22.33 64.83 -31.00
C ASP A 543 -21.41 65.03 -32.23
N VAL A 544 -21.91 64.46 -33.35
CA VAL A 544 -22.22 65.11 -34.64
C VAL A 544 -21.26 64.92 -35.84
N ASP A 545 -21.84 64.31 -36.88
CA ASP A 545 -21.65 64.36 -38.35
C ASP A 545 -20.37 63.85 -39.05
N GLU A 546 -20.55 62.72 -39.78
CA GLU A 546 -20.05 62.25 -41.11
C GLU A 546 -18.65 62.64 -41.66
N PRO A 547 -18.00 61.85 -42.57
CA PRO A 547 -18.40 60.59 -43.23
C PRO A 547 -17.36 59.43 -43.10
N GLU A 548 -17.74 58.23 -43.53
CA GLU A 548 -16.92 57.00 -43.55
C GLU A 548 -15.53 57.18 -44.21
N PRO A 549 -14.43 56.71 -43.58
CA PRO A 549 -13.17 56.46 -44.28
C PRO A 549 -13.06 54.99 -44.73
N GLU A 550 -12.50 54.84 -45.93
CA GLU A 550 -12.18 53.61 -46.64
C GLU A 550 -11.38 52.59 -45.81
N PRO A 551 -11.48 51.28 -46.10
CA PRO A 551 -10.75 50.24 -45.36
C PRO A 551 -9.23 50.44 -45.50
N GLU A 552 -8.53 50.51 -44.36
CA GLU A 552 -7.07 50.57 -44.30
C GLU A 552 -6.45 49.30 -44.93
N PRO A 553 -5.36 49.41 -45.71
CA PRO A 553 -4.73 48.27 -46.35
C PRO A 553 -3.98 47.40 -45.34
N GLU A 554 -4.20 46.08 -45.41
CA GLU A 554 -3.41 45.07 -44.70
C GLU A 554 -1.90 45.35 -44.87
N SER A 555 -1.20 45.54 -43.76
CA SER A 555 0.25 45.78 -43.77
C SER A 555 0.98 44.52 -44.29
N ILE A 556 1.52 44.59 -45.51
CA ILE A 556 2.30 43.51 -46.11
C ILE A 556 3.60 43.35 -45.32
N GLN A 557 3.72 42.28 -44.54
CA GLN A 557 4.98 41.91 -43.89
C GLN A 557 5.96 41.32 -44.91
N LEU A 558 7.08 42.01 -45.13
CA LEU A 558 8.18 41.60 -46.00
C LEU A 558 9.27 40.95 -45.16
N THR A 559 9.74 39.77 -45.57
CA THR A 559 10.86 39.08 -44.92
C THR A 559 12.17 39.30 -45.67
N TYR A 560 13.25 39.63 -44.97
CA TYR A 560 14.59 39.79 -45.54
C TYR A 560 15.68 39.10 -44.72
N VAL A 561 16.80 38.79 -45.38
CA VAL A 561 18.04 38.29 -44.77
C VAL A 561 19.18 39.27 -45.04
N CYS A 562 20.24 39.22 -44.23
CA CYS A 562 21.42 40.08 -44.45
C CYS A 562 22.51 39.29 -45.19
N ARG A 563 22.82 39.74 -46.42
CA ARG A 563 23.81 39.08 -47.30
C ARG A 563 25.03 39.98 -47.52
N ALA A 564 26.23 39.41 -47.45
CA ALA A 564 27.48 40.08 -47.77
C ALA A 564 27.55 40.47 -49.25
N THR A 565 27.98 41.71 -49.51
CA THR A 565 28.14 42.25 -50.87
C THR A 565 29.54 41.99 -51.47
N GLY A 566 30.46 41.44 -50.69
CA GLY A 566 31.79 41.02 -51.12
C GLY A 566 32.45 40.18 -50.03
N GLY A 567 33.35 39.25 -50.41
CA GLY A 567 33.90 38.29 -49.44
C GLY A 567 34.02 36.86 -49.93
N ASN A 568 34.24 35.94 -48.98
CA ASN A 568 34.24 34.49 -49.26
C ASN A 568 32.82 34.02 -49.67
N PRO A 569 32.64 33.49 -50.90
CA PRO A 569 31.32 33.09 -51.41
C PRO A 569 30.67 31.92 -50.67
N ASP A 570 31.42 31.18 -49.85
CA ASP A 570 30.90 30.01 -49.13
C ASP A 570 30.04 30.39 -47.90
N PHE A 571 30.17 31.61 -47.37
CA PHE A 571 29.49 32.06 -46.14
C PHE A 571 28.80 33.43 -46.27
N PRO A 572 27.92 33.63 -47.27
CA PRO A 572 27.48 34.97 -47.62
C PRO A 572 26.36 35.54 -46.73
N TYR A 573 25.77 34.77 -45.80
CA TYR A 573 24.63 35.24 -45.00
C TYR A 573 24.94 35.37 -43.50
N PHE A 574 24.31 36.34 -42.84
CA PHE A 574 24.40 36.54 -41.38
C PHE A 574 23.61 35.47 -40.62
N THR A 575 24.28 34.82 -39.66
CA THR A 575 23.76 33.73 -38.84
C THR A 575 23.71 34.06 -37.34
N GLY A 576 24.12 35.26 -36.92
CA GLY A 576 24.24 35.65 -35.51
C GLY A 576 25.55 35.24 -34.84
N GLY A 577 26.41 34.49 -35.52
CA GLY A 577 27.73 34.06 -35.03
C GLY A 577 28.90 34.84 -35.63
N THR A 578 30.13 34.42 -35.27
CA THR A 578 31.39 34.98 -35.78
C THR A 578 31.74 34.56 -37.21
N THR A 579 30.94 33.69 -37.83
CA THR A 579 31.13 33.18 -39.19
C THR A 579 29.77 33.15 -39.89
N GLY A 580 29.72 33.67 -41.12
CA GLY A 580 28.53 33.61 -41.95
C GLY A 580 28.14 32.18 -42.33
N GLY A 581 26.99 32.02 -42.96
CA GLY A 581 26.43 30.71 -43.34
C GLY A 581 25.73 30.74 -44.68
N THR A 582 25.01 29.66 -44.97
CA THR A 582 24.20 29.54 -46.19
C THR A 582 22.83 30.19 -45.98
N LEU A 583 22.01 30.24 -47.04
CA LEU A 583 20.67 30.84 -46.97
C LEU A 583 19.75 30.11 -45.98
N SER A 584 19.93 28.79 -45.77
CA SER A 584 19.13 28.03 -44.79
C SER A 584 19.45 28.42 -43.36
N ASP A 585 20.68 28.86 -43.10
CA ASP A 585 21.19 29.18 -41.76
C ASP A 585 21.02 30.67 -41.43
N ALA A 586 20.53 31.47 -42.40
CA ALA A 586 20.42 32.90 -42.29
C ALA A 586 19.31 33.33 -41.34
N ILE A 587 19.61 34.29 -40.45
CA ILE A 587 18.58 34.92 -39.60
C ILE A 587 17.66 35.76 -40.47
N ARG A 588 16.34 35.52 -40.34
CA ARG A 588 15.28 36.22 -41.06
C ARG A 588 14.73 37.39 -40.23
N PHE A 589 14.53 38.51 -40.88
CA PHE A 589 13.99 39.73 -40.29
C PHE A 589 12.71 40.13 -41.03
N GLN A 590 11.76 40.72 -40.31
CA GLN A 590 10.51 41.21 -40.87
C GLN A 590 10.46 42.74 -40.86
N THR A 591 9.83 43.32 -41.87
CA THR A 591 9.58 44.76 -41.97
C THR A 591 8.31 45.00 -42.78
N THR A 592 7.65 46.13 -42.57
CA THR A 592 6.47 46.55 -43.33
C THR A 592 6.84 47.34 -44.59
N SER A 593 8.09 47.78 -44.76
CA SER A 593 8.55 48.51 -45.93
C SER A 593 10.00 48.19 -46.32
N ARG A 594 10.32 48.21 -47.62
CA ARG A 594 11.70 47.93 -48.08
C ARG A 594 12.72 48.97 -47.61
N SER A 595 12.27 50.20 -47.35
CA SER A 595 13.07 51.32 -46.86
C SER A 595 13.50 51.17 -45.40
N GLU A 596 12.79 50.36 -44.62
CA GLU A 596 13.07 50.15 -43.19
C GLU A 596 14.01 48.96 -42.91
N ALA A 597 14.27 48.11 -43.92
CA ALA A 597 15.19 47.00 -43.75
C ALA A 597 16.62 47.49 -43.54
N SER A 598 17.23 47.07 -42.42
CA SER A 598 18.60 47.40 -42.07
C SER A 598 19.41 46.14 -41.74
N CYS A 599 20.67 46.14 -42.17
CA CYS A 599 21.68 45.13 -41.83
C CYS A 599 22.88 45.72 -41.09
N SER A 600 22.73 46.93 -40.54
CA SER A 600 23.78 47.57 -39.75
C SER A 600 24.17 46.70 -38.55
N GLY A 601 25.48 46.48 -38.37
CA GLY A 601 26.03 45.65 -37.30
C GLY A 601 25.89 44.13 -37.51
N ARG A 602 25.43 43.66 -38.68
CA ARG A 602 25.16 42.24 -38.97
C ARG A 602 26.14 41.70 -40.00
N GLY A 603 27.42 41.60 -39.66
CA GLY A 603 28.46 41.18 -40.60
C GLY A 603 28.45 39.68 -40.93
N ALA A 604 28.90 39.29 -42.11
CA ALA A 604 29.00 37.89 -42.55
C ALA A 604 30.42 37.56 -43.03
N GLY A 605 30.61 36.44 -43.75
CA GLY A 605 31.93 35.96 -44.16
C GLY A 605 32.65 35.13 -43.09
N SER A 606 33.90 34.73 -43.35
CA SER A 606 34.65 33.81 -42.47
C SER A 606 34.86 34.33 -41.05
N GLU A 607 34.98 35.66 -40.90
CA GLU A 607 35.23 36.34 -39.62
C GLU A 607 34.04 37.20 -39.15
N GLY A 608 32.91 37.19 -39.86
CA GLY A 608 31.71 37.95 -39.47
C GLY A 608 31.88 39.48 -39.57
N LEU A 609 32.91 39.95 -40.27
CA LEU A 609 33.24 41.37 -40.41
C LEU A 609 32.81 41.97 -41.75
N GLU A 610 32.34 41.15 -42.69
CA GLU A 610 31.98 41.64 -44.02
C GLU A 610 30.65 42.40 -43.98
N PRO A 611 30.58 43.61 -44.57
CA PRO A 611 29.36 44.40 -44.58
C PRO A 611 28.27 43.69 -45.37
N THR A 612 27.06 43.69 -44.82
CA THR A 612 25.89 43.03 -45.42
C THR A 612 24.82 44.04 -45.81
N SER A 613 24.00 43.65 -46.78
CA SER A 613 22.85 44.40 -47.27
C SER A 613 21.58 43.55 -47.19
N PRO A 614 20.39 44.17 -46.98
CA PRO A 614 19.13 43.45 -47.00
C PRO A 614 18.86 42.78 -48.35
N GLN A 615 18.60 41.48 -48.32
CA GLN A 615 18.06 40.71 -49.44
C GLN A 615 16.68 40.19 -49.04
N PHE A 616 15.64 40.69 -49.70
CA PHE A 616 14.26 40.24 -49.48
C PHE A 616 14.05 38.83 -50.04
N LEU A 617 13.39 37.99 -49.25
CA LEU A 617 12.94 36.68 -49.69
C LEU A 617 11.57 36.86 -50.36
N THR A 618 11.47 36.42 -51.61
CA THR A 618 10.20 36.38 -52.36
C THR A 618 9.38 35.17 -52.01
#